data_AF-A0A1E7Q391-F1
#
_entry.id   AF-A0A1E7Q391-F1
#
_cell.length_a   1.000
_cell.length_b   1.000
_cell.length_c   1.000
_cell.angle_alpha   90.00
_cell.angle_beta   90.00
_cell.angle_gamma   90.00
#
_symmetry.space_group_name_H-M   'P 1'
#
loop_
_entity.id
_entity.type
_entity.pdbx_description
1 polymer ?
#
loop_
_entity_poly.entity_id
_entity_poly.type
_entity_poly.pdbx_seq_one_letter_code
_entity_poly.pdbx_strand_id
1 'polypeptide(L)'
;MQQFMEWVVVSFLLIGGTFVLIGSIGLMRMPDFFMRLHGPTKATTVGMGGILLSSIFFFSSQGNFSAHELLITIFLLITAPISAHMLIKAAIHHQLKAIDKTQGIENIGDKALVDKTDENAEQ
;
A
#
# COMPACT_ATOMS: atom_id res chain seq x y z
N MET A 1 6.55 -32.71 -12.61
CA MET A 1 5.85 -31.40 -12.72
C MET A 1 5.66 -30.72 -11.38
N GLN A 2 5.43 -31.45 -10.29
CA GLN A 2 5.19 -30.89 -8.95
C GLN A 2 6.34 -30.03 -8.39
N GLN A 3 7.59 -30.49 -8.56
CA GLN A 3 8.79 -29.75 -8.14
C GLN A 3 8.91 -28.35 -8.79
N PHE A 4 8.61 -28.21 -10.09
CA PHE A 4 8.70 -26.92 -10.78
C PHE A 4 7.70 -25.89 -10.23
N MET A 5 6.50 -26.34 -9.85
CA MET A 5 5.48 -25.47 -9.25
C MET A 5 5.91 -24.96 -7.87
N GLU A 6 6.53 -25.82 -7.06
CA GLU A 6 7.05 -25.42 -5.75
C GLU A 6 8.10 -24.30 -5.88
N TRP A 7 9.00 -24.40 -6.86
CA TRP A 7 9.99 -23.35 -7.14
C TRP A 7 9.35 -22.03 -7.57
N VAL A 8 8.31 -22.07 -8.41
CA VAL A 8 7.58 -20.87 -8.84
C VAL A 8 6.86 -20.21 -7.67
N VAL A 9 6.18 -21.00 -6.83
CA VAL A 9 5.48 -20.53 -5.63
C VAL A 9 6.45 -19.87 -4.65
N VAL A 10 7.57 -20.53 -4.34
CA VAL A 10 8.59 -19.98 -3.44
C VAL A 10 9.17 -18.68 -3.99
N SER A 11 9.42 -18.60 -5.29
CA SER A 11 9.93 -17.39 -5.94
C SER A 11 8.95 -16.22 -5.79
N PHE A 12 7.66 -16.45 -6.06
CA PHE A 12 6.62 -15.42 -5.90
C PHE A 12 6.44 -15.01 -4.44
N LEU A 13 6.51 -15.96 -3.50
CA LEU A 13 6.38 -15.68 -2.07
C LEU A 13 7.56 -14.84 -1.55
N LEU A 14 8.79 -15.16 -1.97
CA LEU A 14 9.99 -14.40 -1.61
C LEU A 14 9.96 -12.98 -2.20
N ILE A 15 9.58 -12.85 -3.46
CA ILE A 15 9.44 -11.53 -4.11
C ILE A 15 8.35 -10.73 -3.38
N GLY A 16 7.17 -11.31 -3.20
CA GLY A 16 6.05 -10.67 -2.52
C GLY A 16 6.39 -10.23 -1.10
N GLY A 17 7.03 -11.11 -0.31
CA GLY A 17 7.49 -10.81 1.04
C GLY A 17 8.54 -9.71 1.08
N THR A 18 9.48 -9.69 0.14
CA THR A 18 10.49 -8.63 0.03
C THR A 18 9.83 -7.28 -0.27
N PHE A 19 8.83 -7.25 -1.15
CA PHE A 19 8.06 -6.03 -1.42
C PHE A 19 7.28 -5.53 -0.20
N VAL A 20 6.66 -6.43 0.57
CA VAL A 20 5.98 -6.07 1.83
C VAL A 20 6.98 -5.50 2.85
N LEU A 21 8.17 -6.10 2.98
CA LEU A 21 9.24 -5.59 3.83
C LEU A 21 9.71 -4.20 3.39
N ILE A 22 9.97 -4.00 2.10
CA ILE A 22 10.35 -2.69 1.54
C ILE A 22 9.24 -1.66 1.79
N GLY A 23 7.96 -2.05 1.68
CA GLY A 23 6.82 -1.21 2.01
C GLY A 23 6.81 -0.76 3.47
N SER A 24 7.05 -1.69 4.39
CA SER A 24 7.13 -1.40 5.83
C SER A 24 8.31 -0.47 6.15
N ILE A 25 9.48 -0.71 5.55
CA ILE A 25 10.65 0.17 5.69
C ILE A 25 10.36 1.56 5.10
N GLY A 26 9.71 1.62 3.93
CA GLY A 26 9.29 2.86 3.29
C GLY A 26 8.34 3.68 4.16
N LEU A 27 7.42 3.02 4.87
CA LEU A 27 6.52 3.67 5.84
C LEU A 27 7.29 4.30 7.02
N MET A 28 8.37 3.68 7.48
CA MET A 28 9.18 4.18 8.59
C MET A 28 10.12 5.32 8.16
N ARG A 29 10.61 5.30 6.92
CA ARG A 29 11.64 6.24 6.45
C ARG A 29 11.10 7.52 5.80
N MET A 30 9.82 7.54 5.39
CA MET A 30 9.25 8.71 4.73
C MET A 30 8.88 9.83 5.72
N PRO A 31 9.27 11.10 5.46
CA PRO A 31 9.11 12.23 6.38
C PRO A 31 7.68 12.78 6.51
N ASP A 32 6.80 12.58 5.53
CA ASP A 32 5.44 13.14 5.50
C ASP A 32 4.39 12.03 5.47
N PHE A 33 3.27 12.22 6.18
CA PHE A 33 2.12 11.33 6.22
C PHE A 33 1.56 10.97 4.83
N PHE A 34 1.41 11.97 3.94
CA PHE A 34 0.88 11.75 2.60
C PHE A 34 1.84 10.90 1.76
N MET A 35 3.14 11.15 1.90
CA MET A 35 4.18 10.37 1.23
C MET A 35 4.27 8.95 1.81
N ARG A 36 4.14 8.83 3.15
CA ARG A 36 4.07 7.56 3.89
C ARG A 36 2.90 6.68 3.47
N LEU A 37 1.82 7.19 2.91
CA LEU A 37 0.72 6.39 2.37
C LEU A 37 1.05 5.73 1.02
N HIS A 38 1.93 6.33 0.22
CA HIS A 38 2.34 5.76 -1.07
C HIS A 38 3.19 4.50 -0.92
N GLY A 39 4.06 4.43 0.09
CA GLY A 39 4.93 3.27 0.35
C GLY A 39 4.15 1.97 0.60
N PRO A 40 3.30 1.91 1.65
CA PRO A 40 2.42 0.78 1.96
C PRO A 40 1.47 0.45 0.82
N THR A 41 0.91 1.44 0.14
CA THR A 41 -0.06 1.18 -0.95
C THR A 41 0.63 0.44 -2.10
N LYS A 42 1.79 0.91 -2.56
CA LYS A 42 2.55 0.24 -3.63
C LYS A 42 3.01 -1.15 -3.23
N ALA A 43 3.50 -1.29 -1.99
CA ALA A 43 3.96 -2.56 -1.46
C ALA A 43 2.83 -3.57 -1.29
N THR A 44 1.64 -3.13 -0.91
CA THR A 44 0.48 -4.00 -0.73
C THR A 44 -0.04 -4.50 -2.08
N THR A 45 -0.18 -3.62 -3.08
CA THR A 45 -0.68 -4.02 -4.40
C THR A 45 0.26 -5.02 -5.10
N VAL A 46 1.58 -4.78 -5.06
CA VAL A 46 2.56 -5.66 -5.72
C VAL A 46 2.91 -6.87 -4.84
N GLY A 47 3.15 -6.65 -3.54
CA GLY A 47 3.59 -7.68 -2.60
C GLY A 47 2.48 -8.68 -2.25
N MET A 48 1.33 -8.20 -1.77
CA MET A 48 0.19 -9.09 -1.52
C MET A 48 -0.36 -9.65 -2.82
N GLY A 49 -0.40 -8.88 -3.91
CA GLY A 49 -0.81 -9.39 -5.23
C GLY A 49 0.01 -10.62 -5.67
N GLY A 50 1.33 -10.58 -5.49
CA GLY A 50 2.22 -11.72 -5.76
C GLY A 50 1.95 -12.93 -4.84
N ILE A 51 1.79 -12.71 -3.54
CA ILE A 51 1.49 -13.78 -2.58
C ILE A 51 0.14 -14.46 -2.91
N LEU A 52 -0.86 -13.66 -3.28
CA LEU A 52 -2.20 -14.14 -3.61
C LEU A 52 -2.23 -14.90 -4.95
N LEU A 53 -1.53 -14.40 -5.98
CA LEU A 53 -1.33 -15.13 -7.24
C LEU A 53 -0.65 -16.49 -7.00
N SER A 54 0.35 -16.52 -6.13
CA SER A 54 1.03 -17.76 -5.74
C SER A 54 0.09 -18.75 -5.05
N SER A 55 -0.79 -18.27 -4.17
CA SER A 55 -1.78 -19.10 -3.47
C SER A 55 -2.77 -19.73 -4.46
N ILE A 56 -3.31 -18.90 -5.37
CA ILE A 56 -4.26 -19.35 -6.40
C ILE A 56 -3.61 -20.41 -7.29
N PHE A 57 -2.35 -20.22 -7.68
CA PHE A 57 -1.64 -21.15 -8.54
C PHE A 57 -1.38 -22.51 -7.84
N PHE A 58 -1.01 -22.48 -6.56
CA PHE A 58 -0.84 -23.69 -5.75
C PHE A 58 -2.15 -24.44 -5.56
N PHE A 59 -3.23 -23.73 -5.22
CA PHE A 59 -4.54 -24.34 -4.98
C PHE A 59 -5.22 -24.85 -6.27
N SER A 60 -5.00 -24.18 -7.39
CA SER A 60 -5.44 -24.66 -8.71
C SER A 60 -4.84 -26.03 -9.04
N SER A 61 -3.62 -26.34 -8.56
CA SER A 61 -2.99 -27.64 -8.78
C SER A 61 -3.55 -28.74 -7.87
N GLN A 62 -4.17 -28.40 -6.73
CA GLN A 62 -4.74 -29.36 -5.79
C GLN A 62 -6.26 -29.59 -6.00
N GLY A 63 -6.89 -28.89 -6.95
CA GLY A 63 -8.30 -29.07 -7.30
C GLY A 63 -9.31 -28.59 -6.25
N ASN A 64 -8.84 -28.07 -5.11
CA ASN A 64 -9.66 -27.61 -4.00
C ASN A 64 -9.71 -26.09 -3.95
N PHE A 65 -10.38 -25.45 -4.91
CA PHE A 65 -10.49 -23.99 -4.92
C PHE A 65 -11.27 -23.53 -3.67
N SER A 66 -10.55 -23.09 -2.63
CA SER A 66 -11.16 -22.71 -1.37
C SER A 66 -11.67 -21.28 -1.47
N ALA A 67 -12.99 -21.10 -1.49
CA ALA A 67 -13.63 -19.79 -1.60
C ALA A 67 -13.12 -18.77 -0.57
N HIS A 68 -12.65 -19.25 0.59
CA HIS A 68 -12.04 -18.43 1.64
C HIS A 68 -10.80 -17.66 1.17
N GLU A 69 -9.92 -18.25 0.36
CA GLU A 69 -8.70 -17.58 -0.10
C GLU A 69 -9.00 -16.44 -1.07
N LEU A 70 -9.94 -16.68 -1.99
CA LEU A 70 -10.43 -15.66 -2.91
C LEU A 70 -11.11 -14.52 -2.16
N LEU A 71 -11.89 -14.84 -1.11
CA LEU A 71 -12.56 -13.85 -0.28
C LEU A 71 -11.54 -12.98 0.48
N ILE A 72 -10.52 -13.58 1.09
CA ILE A 72 -9.43 -12.86 1.77
C ILE A 72 -8.68 -11.95 0.78
N THR A 73 -8.38 -12.45 -0.42
CA THR A 73 -7.74 -11.70 -1.50
C THR A 73 -8.51 -10.43 -1.84
N ILE A 74 -9.79 -10.59 -2.21
CA ILE A 74 -10.65 -9.48 -2.62
C ILE A 74 -10.85 -8.52 -1.45
N PHE A 75 -11.08 -9.04 -0.25
CA PHE A 75 -11.27 -8.24 0.94
C PHE A 75 -10.05 -7.36 1.23
N LEU A 76 -8.84 -7.93 1.31
CA LEU A 76 -7.62 -7.15 1.55
C LEU A 76 -7.36 -6.10 0.47
N LEU A 77 -7.61 -6.45 -0.80
CA LEU A 77 -7.37 -5.56 -1.93
C LEU A 77 -8.35 -4.37 -1.95
N ILE A 78 -9.58 -4.55 -1.45
CA ILE A 78 -10.58 -3.48 -1.31
C ILE A 78 -10.35 -2.68 -0.01
N THR A 79 -10.01 -3.35 1.09
CA THR A 79 -9.78 -2.70 2.39
C THR A 79 -8.62 -1.71 2.32
N ALA A 80 -7.50 -2.08 1.69
CA ALA A 80 -6.32 -1.22 1.60
C ALA A 80 -6.59 0.18 0.97
N PRO A 81 -7.19 0.32 -0.23
CA PRO A 81 -7.48 1.62 -0.83
C PRO A 81 -8.58 2.39 -0.10
N ILE A 82 -9.60 1.71 0.43
CA ILE A 82 -10.66 2.37 1.22
C ILE A 82 -10.07 2.96 2.50
N SER A 83 -9.28 2.18 3.24
CA SER A 83 -8.59 2.65 4.44
C SER A 83 -7.65 3.81 4.11
N ALA A 84 -6.87 3.71 3.04
CA ALA A 84 -5.99 4.80 2.61
C ALA A 84 -6.77 6.10 2.30
N HIS A 85 -7.91 6.00 1.60
CA HIS A 85 -8.74 7.15 1.28
C HIS A 85 -9.34 7.80 2.54
N MET A 86 -9.86 7.00 3.47
CA MET A 86 -10.37 7.49 4.76
C MET A 86 -9.25 8.15 5.58
N LEU A 87 -8.05 7.57 5.56
CA LEU A 87 -6.90 8.08 6.29
C LEU A 87 -6.44 9.44 5.75
N ILE A 88 -6.45 9.63 4.41
CA ILE A 88 -6.17 10.92 3.76
C ILE A 88 -7.22 11.97 4.16
N LYS A 89 -8.52 11.63 4.13
CA LYS A 89 -9.58 12.57 4.57
C LYS A 89 -9.41 12.98 6.02
N ALA A 90 -9.09 12.03 6.89
CA ALA A 90 -8.83 12.31 8.30
C ALA A 90 -7.58 13.21 8.47
N ALA A 91 -6.51 12.95 7.73
CA ALA A 91 -5.29 13.76 7.76
C ALA A 91 -5.51 15.21 7.35
N ILE A 92 -6.30 15.44 6.29
CA ILE A 92 -6.69 16.78 5.85
C ILE A 92 -7.53 17.46 6.94
N HIS A 93 -8.53 16.76 7.49
CA HIS A 93 -9.37 17.31 8.56
C HIS A 93 -8.60 17.65 9.84
N HIS A 94 -7.58 16.85 10.17
CA HIS A 94 -6.69 17.08 11.30
C HIS A 94 -5.57 18.09 11.02
N GLN A 95 -5.52 18.68 9.83
CA GLN A 95 -4.55 19.71 9.46
C GLN A 95 -3.10 19.26 9.67
N LEU A 96 -2.81 17.98 9.34
CA LEU A 96 -1.47 17.43 9.49
C LEU A 96 -0.48 18.24 8.64
N LYS A 97 0.64 18.65 9.25
CA LYS A 97 1.71 19.36 8.55
C LYS A 97 2.28 18.47 7.44
N ALA A 98 2.10 18.90 6.21
CA ALA A 98 2.85 18.38 5.09
C ALA A 98 4.22 19.07 5.02
N ILE A 99 5.19 18.41 4.40
CA ILE A 99 6.48 19.04 4.09
C ILE A 99 6.36 19.92 2.84
N ASP A 100 7.20 20.94 2.70
CA ASP A 100 7.15 21.90 1.57
C ASP A 100 7.40 21.24 0.21
N LYS A 101 7.96 20.02 0.20
CA LYS A 101 8.12 19.19 -1.01
C LYS A 101 6.85 18.47 -1.46
N THR A 102 5.79 18.45 -0.66
CA THR A 102 4.54 17.75 -0.98
C THR A 102 3.68 18.62 -1.88
N GLN A 103 3.60 18.24 -3.16
CA GLN A 103 2.88 19.01 -4.18
C GLN A 103 1.41 18.62 -4.30
N GLY A 104 0.57 19.56 -4.73
CA GLY A 104 -0.86 19.34 -5.00
C GLY A 104 -1.79 19.60 -3.80
N ILE A 105 -1.27 20.05 -2.66
CA ILE A 105 -2.08 20.45 -1.50
C ILE A 105 -2.88 21.74 -1.80
N GLU A 106 -2.36 22.60 -2.68
CA GLU A 106 -3.06 23.80 -3.19
C GLU A 106 -4.41 23.49 -3.86
N ASN A 107 -4.58 22.28 -4.41
CA ASN A 107 -5.83 21.84 -5.04
C ASN A 107 -6.84 21.29 -4.02
N ILE A 108 -6.41 21.07 -2.78
CA ILE A 108 -7.27 20.72 -1.66
C ILE A 108 -7.77 22.05 -1.12
N GLY A 109 -9.05 22.39 -1.36
CA GLY A 109 -9.67 23.69 -1.02
C GLY A 109 -9.72 24.05 0.47
N ASP A 110 -8.86 23.45 1.28
CA ASP A 110 -8.68 23.68 2.70
C ASP A 110 -7.54 24.69 2.92
N LYS A 111 -7.91 25.96 3.06
CA LYS A 111 -6.98 27.11 3.11
C LYS A 111 -5.96 27.03 4.24
N ALA A 112 -6.26 26.34 5.33
CA ALA A 112 -5.37 26.27 6.49
C ALA A 112 -4.16 25.32 6.29
N LEU A 113 -4.14 24.53 5.21
CA LEU A 113 -2.93 23.82 4.76
C LEU A 113 -2.02 24.67 3.87
N VAL A 114 -2.62 25.56 3.07
CA VAL A 114 -1.91 26.46 2.14
C VAL A 114 -1.19 27.56 2.92
N ASP A 115 -1.88 28.18 3.88
CA ASP A 115 -1.36 29.27 4.71
C ASP A 115 -0.05 28.91 5.46
N LYS A 116 0.06 27.67 5.94
CA LYS A 116 1.27 27.16 6.63
C LYS A 116 2.40 26.75 5.69
N THR A 117 2.12 26.52 4.42
CA THR A 117 3.15 26.19 3.42
C THR A 117 3.90 27.47 3.03
N ASP A 118 3.16 28.57 2.86
CA ASP A 118 3.72 29.88 2.58
C ASP A 118 4.55 30.41 3.77
N GLU A 119 4.10 30.17 5.00
CA GLU A 119 4.79 30.61 6.24
C GLU A 119 6.15 29.92 6.48
N ASN A 120 6.33 28.65 6.08
CA ASN A 120 7.63 27.96 6.19
C ASN A 120 8.57 28.27 5.01
N ALA A 121 8.05 28.76 3.88
CA ALA A 121 8.87 29.15 2.73
C ALA A 121 9.59 30.50 2.95
N GLU A 122 9.14 31.30 3.91
CA GLU A 122 9.77 32.57 4.31
C GLU A 122 10.79 32.44 5.48
N GLN A 123 11.00 31.25 6.05
CA GLN A 123 12.00 30.98 7.11
C GLN A 123 13.21 30.20 6.60
#